data_AF-A0A7C3EW06-F1
#
_entry.id   AF-A0A7C3EW06-F1
#
_cell.length_a   1.000
_cell.length_b   1.000
_cell.length_c   1.000
_cell.angle_alpha   90.00
_cell.angle_beta   90.00
_cell.angle_gamma   90.00
#
_symmetry.space_group_name_H-M   'P 1'
#
loop_
_entity.id
_entity.type
_entity.pdbx_description
1 polymer ?
#
loop_
_entity_poly.entity_id
_entity_poly.type
_entity_poly.pdbx_seq_one_letter_code
_entity_poly.pdbx_strand_id
1 'polypeptide(L)'
;MTKSEETKFSIKVPLPKKKVEKYLHTLRLSSVREAGESKLKALFLKTIDDFLTGDLSLDEFSAISNYLWWESGVVSGKEKSSKEFYSLLQMSGELSFYIRGRTKEVRKSALRVLDLIFGCYNKLKK
;
A
#
# COMPACT_ATOMS: atom_id res chain seq x y z
N MET A 1 34.58 -16.98 19.61
CA MET A 1 33.74 -16.45 18.50
C MET A 1 32.28 -16.56 18.91
N THR A 2 31.71 -15.48 19.43
CA THR A 2 30.30 -15.42 19.82
C THR A 2 29.47 -15.25 18.55
N LYS A 3 28.70 -16.28 18.17
CA LYS A 3 27.67 -16.18 17.13
C LYS A 3 26.61 -15.20 17.66
N SER A 4 26.55 -13.98 17.13
CA SER A 4 25.43 -13.09 17.38
C SER A 4 24.21 -13.70 16.71
N GLU A 5 23.30 -14.26 17.51
CA GLU A 5 21.96 -14.60 17.04
C GLU A 5 21.27 -13.30 16.61
N GLU A 6 21.20 -13.06 15.30
CA GLU A 6 20.33 -12.02 14.76
C GLU A 6 18.88 -12.41 15.10
N THR A 7 18.41 -11.92 16.23
CA THR A 7 17.01 -12.03 16.63
C THR A 7 16.21 -11.30 15.55
N LYS A 8 15.52 -12.05 14.69
CA LYS A 8 14.61 -11.51 13.68
C LYS A 8 13.40 -10.89 14.40
N PHE A 9 13.55 -9.65 14.86
CA PHE A 9 12.44 -8.85 15.31
C PHE A 9 11.53 -8.56 14.11
N SER A 10 10.37 -9.20 14.06
CA SER A 10 9.31 -8.87 13.11
C SER A 10 8.34 -7.89 13.78
N ILE A 11 8.27 -6.68 13.25
CA ILE A 11 7.26 -5.70 13.67
C ILE A 11 6.00 -6.06 12.90
N LYS A 12 4.98 -6.57 13.59
CA LYS A 12 3.65 -6.77 13.01
C LYS A 12 2.88 -5.46 13.10
N VAL A 13 2.71 -4.79 11.97
CA VAL A 13 1.79 -3.66 11.86
C VAL A 13 0.39 -4.22 11.57
N PRO A 14 -0.58 -4.06 12.48
CA PRO A 14 -1.95 -4.49 12.21
C PRO A 14 -2.58 -3.60 11.14
N LEU A 15 -3.42 -4.20 10.29
CA LEU A 15 -4.26 -3.45 9.36
C LEU A 15 -5.21 -2.53 10.16
N PRO A 16 -5.28 -1.21 9.86
CA PRO A 16 -6.24 -0.30 10.49
C PRO A 16 -7.67 -0.57 9.97
N LYS A 17 -8.30 -1.64 10.48
CA LYS A 17 -9.60 -2.15 9.99
C LYS A 17 -10.69 -1.08 9.91
N LYS A 18 -10.83 -0.24 10.94
CA LYS A 18 -11.84 0.83 10.98
C LYS A 18 -11.69 1.84 9.83
N LYS A 19 -10.45 2.16 9.43
CA LYS A 19 -10.18 3.06 8.29
C LYS A 19 -10.57 2.39 6.98
N VAL A 20 -10.17 1.13 6.79
CA VAL A 20 -10.54 0.33 5.62
C VAL A 20 -12.06 0.21 5.47
N GLU A 21 -12.76 -0.13 6.56
CA GLU A 21 -14.23 -0.21 6.60
C GLU A 21 -14.87 1.14 6.22
N LYS A 22 -14.35 2.25 6.74
CA LYS A 22 -14.82 3.60 6.37
C LYS A 22 -14.63 3.88 4.88
N TYR A 23 -13.50 3.49 4.29
CA TYR A 23 -13.24 3.67 2.86
C TYR A 23 -14.19 2.84 2.00
N LEU A 24 -14.39 1.56 2.35
CA LEU A 24 -15.33 0.66 1.68
C LEU A 24 -16.76 1.20 1.75
N HIS A 25 -17.20 1.64 2.94
CA HIS A 25 -18.51 2.26 3.14
C HIS A 25 -18.69 3.52 2.28
N THR A 26 -17.66 4.38 2.21
CA THR A 26 -17.68 5.60 1.39
C THR A 26 -17.90 5.29 -0.11
N LEU A 27 -17.39 4.14 -0.58
CA LEU A 27 -17.53 3.70 -1.97
C LEU A 27 -18.64 2.67 -2.20
N ARG A 28 -19.49 2.43 -1.18
CA ARG A 28 -20.59 1.45 -1.20
C ARG A 28 -20.10 0.06 -1.64
N LEU A 29 -19.00 -0.39 -1.04
CA LEU A 29 -18.41 -1.71 -1.24
C LEU A 29 -18.59 -2.56 0.01
N SER A 30 -18.89 -3.84 -0.16
CA SER A 30 -18.89 -4.79 0.96
C SER A 30 -17.48 -5.31 1.26
N SER A 31 -16.63 -5.39 0.23
CA SER A 31 -15.24 -5.84 0.33
C SER A 31 -14.37 -5.30 -0.80
N VAL A 32 -13.05 -5.40 -0.63
CA VAL A 32 -12.07 -5.07 -1.69
C VAL A 32 -12.18 -6.03 -2.88
N ARG A 33 -12.56 -7.29 -2.66
CA ARG A 33 -12.70 -8.30 -3.74
C ARG A 33 -13.76 -7.95 -4.78
N GLU A 34 -14.76 -7.17 -4.39
CA GLU A 34 -15.82 -6.69 -5.29
C GLU A 34 -15.43 -5.38 -5.99
N ALA A 35 -14.30 -4.79 -5.62
CA ALA A 35 -13.84 -3.53 -6.19
C ALA A 35 -13.13 -3.78 -7.51
N GLY A 36 -13.81 -3.49 -8.62
CA GLY A 36 -13.11 -3.35 -9.91
C GLY A 36 -12.05 -2.23 -9.86
N GLU A 37 -11.14 -2.22 -10.83
CA GLU A 37 -9.94 -1.35 -10.83
C GLU A 37 -10.25 0.14 -10.55
N SER A 38 -11.35 0.68 -11.08
CA SER A 38 -11.77 2.07 -10.83
C SER A 38 -12.04 2.35 -9.35
N LYS A 39 -12.77 1.46 -8.66
CA LYS A 39 -13.04 1.62 -7.23
C LYS A 39 -11.79 1.36 -6.40
N LEU A 40 -10.92 0.45 -6.83
CA LEU A 40 -9.65 0.20 -6.17
C LEU A 40 -8.72 1.43 -6.25
N LYS A 41 -8.68 2.11 -7.40
CA LYS A 41 -7.99 3.40 -7.55
C LYS A 41 -8.57 4.46 -6.62
N ALA A 42 -9.90 4.52 -6.46
CA ALA A 42 -10.53 5.44 -5.52
C ALA A 42 -10.20 5.13 -4.05
N LEU A 43 -10.15 3.85 -3.66
CA LEU A 43 -9.68 3.41 -2.33
C LEU A 43 -8.22 3.82 -2.10
N PHE A 44 -7.37 3.61 -3.11
CA PHE A 44 -5.97 3.99 -3.03
C PHE A 44 -5.78 5.50 -2.94
N LEU A 45 -6.55 6.28 -3.71
CA LEU A 45 -6.54 7.75 -3.64
C LEU A 45 -6.91 8.25 -2.25
N LYS A 46 -7.97 7.71 -1.63
CA LYS A 46 -8.34 7.99 -0.23
C LYS A 46 -7.22 7.66 0.75
N THR A 47 -6.54 6.53 0.53
CA THR A 47 -5.44 6.08 1.37
C THR A 47 -4.23 7.02 1.25
N ILE A 48 -3.94 7.53 0.04
CA ILE A 48 -2.89 8.54 -0.17
C ILE A 48 -3.31 9.86 0.49
N ASP A 49 -4.54 10.33 0.31
CA ASP A 49 -5.04 11.56 0.93
C ASP A 49 -4.83 11.53 2.45
N ASP A 50 -5.34 10.49 3.13
CA ASP A 50 -5.18 10.35 4.58
C ASP A 50 -3.69 10.23 5.00
N PHE A 51 -2.82 9.65 4.18
CA PHE A 51 -1.38 9.62 4.45
C PHE A 51 -0.75 11.03 4.35
N LEU A 52 -1.14 11.81 3.34
CA LEU A 52 -0.61 13.16 3.12
C LEU A 52 -1.12 14.17 4.15
N THR A 53 -2.34 14.00 4.66
CA THR A 53 -2.88 14.83 5.75
C THR A 53 -2.35 14.42 7.14
N GLY A 54 -1.62 13.29 7.23
CA GLY A 54 -1.12 12.74 8.49
C GLY A 54 -2.15 11.92 9.28
N ASP A 55 -3.32 11.66 8.69
CA ASP A 55 -4.37 10.81 9.25
C ASP A 55 -4.06 9.31 9.19
N LEU A 56 -3.02 8.92 8.44
CA LEU A 56 -2.38 7.61 8.46
C LEU A 56 -0.88 7.75 8.68
N SER A 57 -0.32 6.92 9.54
CA SER A 57 1.12 6.70 9.60
C SER A 57 1.64 5.97 8.35
N LEU A 58 2.96 6.02 8.13
CA LEU A 58 3.62 5.25 7.06
C LEU A 58 3.30 3.75 7.14
N ASP A 59 3.32 3.19 8.35
CA ASP A 59 3.05 1.78 8.58
C ASP A 59 1.61 1.41 8.21
N GLU A 60 0.65 2.25 8.59
CA GLU A 60 -0.76 2.06 8.26
C GLU A 60 -1.02 2.22 6.76
N PHE A 61 -0.42 3.23 6.12
CA PHE A 61 -0.47 3.42 4.67
C PHE A 61 0.04 2.18 3.94
N SER A 62 1.21 1.65 4.33
CA SER A 62 1.76 0.42 3.77
C SER A 62 0.86 -0.78 4.05
N ALA A 63 0.33 -0.94 5.26
CA ALA A 63 -0.55 -2.05 5.61
C ALA A 63 -1.84 -2.05 4.76
N ILE A 64 -2.48 -0.89 4.58
CA ILE A 64 -3.66 -0.76 3.72
C ILE A 64 -3.31 -1.04 2.26
N SER A 65 -2.22 -0.48 1.74
CA SER A 65 -1.81 -0.68 0.34
C SER A 65 -1.53 -2.16 0.04
N ASN A 66 -0.85 -2.86 0.94
CA ASN A 66 -0.61 -4.30 0.83
C ASN A 66 -1.92 -5.09 0.89
N TYR A 67 -2.86 -4.71 1.76
CA TYR A 67 -4.19 -5.33 1.83
C TYR A 67 -4.98 -5.14 0.53
N LEU A 68 -4.98 -3.93 -0.04
CA LEU A 68 -5.61 -3.65 -1.33
C LEU A 68 -5.00 -4.50 -2.45
N TRP A 69 -3.67 -4.66 -2.47
CA TRP A 69 -3.00 -5.52 -3.44
C TRP A 69 -3.43 -6.98 -3.33
N TRP A 70 -3.38 -7.57 -2.12
CA TRP A 70 -3.74 -8.98 -1.92
C TRP A 70 -5.23 -9.27 -2.19
N GLU A 71 -6.13 -8.41 -1.70
CA GLU A 71 -7.57 -8.66 -1.78
C GLU A 71 -8.20 -8.25 -3.10
N SER A 72 -7.47 -7.55 -3.97
CA SER A 72 -7.96 -7.20 -5.32
C SER A 72 -8.15 -8.39 -6.26
N GLY A 73 -7.69 -9.58 -5.88
CA GLY A 73 -7.84 -10.78 -6.71
C GLY A 73 -6.91 -10.83 -7.94
N VAL A 74 -6.09 -9.80 -8.20
CA VAL A 74 -5.12 -9.81 -9.31
C VAL A 74 -4.06 -10.88 -9.14
N VAL A 75 -3.64 -11.16 -7.90
CA VAL A 75 -2.71 -12.26 -7.60
C VAL A 75 -3.31 -13.63 -7.96
N SER A 76 -4.65 -13.75 -8.04
CA SER A 76 -5.33 -14.99 -8.43
C SER A 76 -5.46 -15.19 -9.95
N GLY A 77 -4.94 -14.28 -10.77
CA GLY A 77 -4.93 -14.38 -12.24
C GLY A 77 -6.29 -14.19 -12.92
N LYS A 78 -7.31 -13.76 -12.16
CA LYS A 78 -8.70 -13.68 -12.64
C LYS A 78 -9.05 -12.39 -13.40
N GLU A 79 -8.23 -11.34 -13.31
CA GLU A 79 -8.52 -10.05 -13.96
C GLU A 79 -7.42 -9.58 -14.93
N LYS A 80 -7.82 -9.18 -16.14
CA LYS A 80 -6.99 -8.38 -17.07
C LYS A 80 -6.85 -6.97 -16.48
N SER A 81 -5.81 -6.78 -15.69
CA SER A 81 -5.58 -5.58 -14.89
C SER A 81 -4.40 -4.77 -15.40
N SER A 82 -4.39 -3.46 -15.12
CA SER A 82 -3.21 -2.62 -15.38
C SER A 82 -2.03 -3.05 -14.52
N LYS A 83 -1.06 -3.76 -15.11
CA LYS A 83 0.17 -4.22 -14.42
C LYS A 83 0.86 -3.10 -13.64
N GLU A 84 0.82 -1.88 -14.16
CA GLU A 84 1.44 -0.71 -13.53
C GLU A 84 0.77 -0.33 -12.21
N PHE A 85 -0.56 -0.26 -12.17
CA PHE A 85 -1.29 0.14 -10.96
C PHE A 85 -1.11 -0.88 -9.83
N TYR A 86 -1.20 -2.17 -10.14
CA TYR A 86 -1.04 -3.22 -9.14
C TYR A 86 0.40 -3.36 -8.64
N SER A 87 1.38 -3.13 -9.51
CA SER A 87 2.78 -3.02 -9.09
C SER A 87 2.97 -1.84 -8.13
N LEU A 88 2.31 -0.71 -8.37
CA LEU A 88 2.35 0.43 -7.46
C LEU A 88 1.72 0.12 -6.09
N LEU A 89 0.58 -0.59 -6.05
CA LEU A 89 -0.02 -1.03 -4.78
C LEU A 89 0.94 -1.93 -3.98
N GLN A 90 1.58 -2.89 -4.65
CA GLN A 90 2.57 -3.77 -4.03
C GLN A 90 3.74 -2.96 -3.46
N MET A 91 4.35 -2.09 -4.27
CA MET A 91 5.48 -1.25 -3.85
C MET A 91 5.11 -0.32 -2.69
N SER A 92 3.89 0.22 -2.70
CA SER A 92 3.36 1.06 -1.61
C SER A 92 3.17 0.23 -0.33
N GLY A 93 2.78 -1.03 -0.47
CA GLY A 93 2.72 -2.01 0.61
C GLY A 93 4.07 -2.29 1.27
N GLU A 94 5.16 -2.18 0.52
CA GLU A 94 6.53 -2.39 0.97
C GLU A 94 7.26 -1.09 1.37
N LEU A 95 6.60 0.07 1.27
CA LEU A 95 7.24 1.37 1.47
C LEU A 95 7.86 1.53 2.87
N SER A 96 7.16 1.08 3.92
CA SER A 96 7.68 1.07 5.29
C SER A 96 8.97 0.27 5.45
N PHE A 97 9.11 -0.83 4.72
CA PHE A 97 10.32 -1.64 4.66
C PHE A 97 11.45 -0.89 3.94
N TYR A 98 11.16 -0.27 2.79
CA TYR A 98 12.17 0.48 2.04
C TYR A 98 12.72 1.67 2.84
N ILE A 99 11.85 2.42 3.53
CA ILE A 99 12.26 3.58 4.35
C ILE A 99 13.19 3.14 5.49
N ARG A 100 12.90 1.99 6.13
CA ARG A 100 13.71 1.43 7.22
C ARG A 100 14.88 0.57 6.72
N GLY A 101 15.10 0.50 5.41
CA GLY A 101 16.14 -0.31 4.80
C GLY A 101 17.53 -0.01 5.37
N ARG A 102 18.30 -1.07 5.65
CA ARG A 102 19.67 -0.94 6.19
C ARG A 102 20.64 -0.36 5.15
N THR A 103 20.47 -0.70 3.88
CA THR A 103 21.35 -0.27 2.78
C THR A 103 20.87 1.01 2.11
N LYS A 104 21.80 1.75 1.51
CA LYS A 104 21.49 3.00 0.77
C LYS A 104 20.60 2.71 -0.45
N GLU A 105 20.81 1.58 -1.08
CA GLU A 105 20.11 1.10 -2.28
C GLU A 105 18.64 0.85 -1.95
N VAL A 106 18.34 0.18 -0.84
CA VAL A 106 16.97 -0.06 -0.39
C VAL A 106 16.27 1.26 -0.03
N ARG A 107 16.95 2.18 0.65
CA ARG A 107 16.38 3.51 0.95
C ARG A 107 16.14 4.35 -0.31
N LYS A 108 16.97 4.21 -1.36
CA LYS A 108 16.71 4.86 -2.66
C LYS A 108 15.45 4.33 -3.33
N SER A 109 15.10 3.06 -3.13
CA SER A 109 13.82 2.52 -3.62
C SER A 109 12.63 3.24 -2.99
N ALA A 110 12.70 3.63 -1.70
CA ALA A 110 11.62 4.38 -1.06
C ALA A 110 11.31 5.70 -1.78
N LEU A 111 12.34 6.47 -2.14
CA LEU A 111 12.18 7.73 -2.86
C LEU A 111 11.51 7.51 -4.22
N ARG A 112 11.95 6.50 -4.97
CA ARG A 112 11.35 6.15 -6.27
C ARG A 112 9.88 5.75 -6.13
N VAL A 113 9.55 4.99 -5.09
CA VAL A 113 8.16 4.57 -4.83
C VAL A 113 7.30 5.79 -4.47
N LEU A 114 7.80 6.71 -3.65
CA LEU A 114 7.12 7.96 -3.34
C LEU A 114 6.86 8.79 -4.62
N ASP A 115 7.86 8.93 -5.49
CA ASP A 115 7.71 9.64 -6.77
C ASP A 115 6.60 9.02 -7.64
N LEU A 116 6.52 7.67 -7.69
CA LEU A 116 5.47 6.97 -8.41
C LEU A 116 4.09 7.15 -7.77
N ILE A 117 4.01 7.13 -6.43
CA ILE A 117 2.76 7.39 -5.68
C ILE A 117 2.27 8.80 -6.00
N PHE A 118 3.13 9.81 -5.92
CA PHE A 118 2.78 11.19 -6.24
C PHE A 118 2.39 11.37 -7.71
N GLY A 119 3.11 10.72 -8.62
CA GLY A 119 2.75 10.70 -10.04
C GLY A 119 1.37 10.10 -10.28
N CYS A 120 1.04 9.00 -9.59
CA CYS A 120 -0.29 8.37 -9.65
C CYS A 120 -1.36 9.28 -9.05
N TYR A 121 -1.11 9.84 -7.86
CA TYR A 121 -2.02 10.76 -7.17
C TYR A 121 -2.42 11.94 -8.07
N ASN A 122 -1.44 12.60 -8.69
CA ASN A 122 -1.67 13.72 -9.59
C ASN A 122 -2.42 13.34 -10.88
N LYS A 123 -2.30 12.08 -11.33
CA LYS A 123 -3.06 11.58 -12.48
C LYS A 123 -4.51 11.24 -12.12
N LEU A 124 -4.75 10.70 -10.93
CA LEU A 124 -6.08 10.27 -10.49
C LEU A 124 -6.96 11.42 -9.97
N LYS A 125 -6.36 12.52 -9.52
CA LYS A 125 -7.08 13.69 -8.99
C LYS A 125 -7.59 14.66 -10.07
N LYS A 126 -7.13 14.50 -11.32
CA LYS A 126 -7.59 15.27 -12.49
C LYS A 126 -8.86 14.65 -13.06
#